data_AF-A0AAN5PHE4-F1
#
_entry.id   AF-A0AAN5PHE4-F1
#
_cell.length_a   1.000
_cell.length_b   1.000
_cell.length_c   1.000
_cell.angle_alpha   90.00
_cell.angle_beta   90.00
_cell.angle_gamma   90.00
#
_symmetry.space_group_name_H-M   'P 1'
#
loop_
_entity.id
_entity.type
_entity.pdbx_description
1 polymer ?
#
loop_
_entity_poly.entity_id
_entity_poly.type
_entity_poly.pdbx_seq_one_letter_code
_entity_poly.pdbx_strand_id
1 'polypeptide(L)'
;MDAGYVCRKCGISRPNLRKWYRRYLKAGIDGLNDESKKPHLFPGKLNSELIKLTLDLRISRNLGARGIQAELVRLPKCPLSLASIHKSLTNLTSI
;
A
#
# COMPACT_ATOMS: atom_id res chain seq x y z
N MET A 1 -4.74 -32.45 18.39
CA MET A 1 -5.66 -31.34 18.71
C MET A 1 -6.82 -31.36 17.73
N ASP A 2 -8.06 -31.41 18.21
CA ASP A 2 -9.24 -31.39 17.35
C ASP A 2 -9.43 -29.99 16.76
N ALA A 3 -8.95 -29.79 15.52
CA ALA A 3 -9.08 -28.53 14.80
C ALA A 3 -10.54 -28.09 14.65
N GLY A 4 -11.52 -29.02 14.70
CA GLY A 4 -12.94 -28.71 14.65
C GLY A 4 -13.44 -28.02 15.92
N TYR A 5 -12.95 -28.45 17.09
CA TYR A 5 -13.29 -27.82 18.38
C TYR A 5 -12.83 -26.36 18.45
N VAL A 6 -11.58 -26.09 18.06
CA VAL A 6 -11.00 -24.74 18.05
C VAL A 6 -11.73 -23.82 17.07
N CYS A 7 -12.05 -24.30 15.86
CA CYS A 7 -12.81 -23.52 14.87
C CYS A 7 -14.19 -23.10 15.39
N ARG A 8 -14.91 -23.99 16.08
CA ARG A 8 -16.22 -23.68 16.68
C ARG A 8 -16.12 -22.68 17.83
N LYS A 9 -15.13 -22.83 18.71
CA LYS A 9 -14.93 -21.93 19.85
C LYS A 9 -14.50 -20.53 19.43
N CYS A 10 -13.67 -20.42 18.40
CA CYS A 10 -13.12 -19.14 17.93
C CYS A 10 -13.92 -18.50 16.78
N GLY A 11 -14.98 -19.15 16.28
CA GLY A 11 -15.77 -18.63 15.16
C GLY A 11 -15.03 -18.52 13.83
N ILE A 12 -13.91 -19.25 13.66
CA ILE A 12 -13.06 -19.19 12.47
C ILE A 12 -13.24 -20.44 11.61
N SER A 13 -13.10 -20.29 10.30
CA SER A 13 -13.16 -21.40 9.37
C SER A 13 -11.88 -22.26 9.46
N ARG A 14 -12.00 -23.58 9.18
CA ARG A 14 -10.87 -24.51 9.11
C ARG A 14 -9.74 -24.03 8.17
N PRO A 15 -10.01 -23.44 6.99
CA PRO A 15 -8.98 -22.84 6.15
C PRO A 15 -8.21 -21.70 6.81
N ASN A 16 -8.88 -20.81 7.56
CA ASN A 16 -8.23 -19.71 8.27
C ASN A 16 -7.28 -20.22 9.35
N LEU A 17 -7.73 -21.19 10.15
CA LEU A 17 -6.90 -21.83 11.17
C LEU A 17 -5.65 -22.48 10.56
N ARG A 18 -5.78 -23.21 9.44
CA ARG A 18 -4.63 -23.80 8.74
C ARG A 18 -3.65 -22.74 8.24
N LYS A 19 -4.16 -21.63 7.70
CA LYS A 19 -3.33 -20.52 7.23
C LYS A 19 -2.54 -19.88 8.39
N TRP A 20 -3.22 -19.56 9.48
CA TRP A 20 -2.61 -18.97 10.67
C TRP A 20 -1.57 -19.90 11.29
N TYR A 21 -1.87 -21.20 11.37
CA TYR A 21 -0.94 -22.20 11.87
C TYR A 21 0.34 -22.28 11.03
N ARG A 22 0.23 -22.28 9.69
CA ARG A 22 1.43 -22.24 8.82
C ARG A 22 2.25 -20.97 8.99
N ARG A 23 1.60 -19.81 9.14
CA ARG A 23 2.32 -18.55 9.38
C ARG A 23 3.01 -18.54 10.74
N TYR A 24 2.34 -19.06 11.77
CA TYR A 24 2.90 -19.23 13.11
C TYR A 24 4.14 -20.14 13.09
N LEU A 25 4.10 -21.25 12.35
CA LEU A 25 5.26 -22.13 12.20
C LEU A 25 6.44 -21.45 11.49
N LYS A 26 6.18 -20.47 10.61
CA LYS A 26 7.22 -19.79 9.82
C LYS A 26 7.84 -18.59 10.53
N ALA A 27 7.04 -17.79 11.22
CA ALA A 27 7.45 -16.49 11.77
C ALA A 27 7.00 -16.29 13.24
N GLY A 28 6.56 -17.36 13.92
CA GLY A 28 6.09 -17.28 15.29
C GLY A 28 4.89 -16.34 15.44
N ILE A 29 4.89 -15.56 16.51
CA ILE A 29 3.83 -14.60 16.81
C ILE A 29 3.74 -13.50 15.73
N ASP A 30 4.86 -13.10 15.13
CA ASP A 30 4.86 -12.08 14.07
C ASP A 30 4.11 -12.54 12.82
N GLY A 31 4.06 -13.84 12.56
CA GLY A 31 3.28 -14.43 11.47
C GLY A 31 1.75 -14.33 11.65
N LEU A 32 1.27 -14.01 12.85
CA LEU A 32 -0.15 -13.80 13.12
C LEU A 32 -0.59 -12.36 12.82
N ASN A 33 0.35 -11.44 12.55
CA ASN A 33 0.02 -10.08 12.14
C ASN A 33 -0.72 -10.04 10.79
N ASP A 34 -1.50 -8.97 10.61
CA ASP A 34 -2.24 -8.73 9.37
C ASP A 34 -1.30 -8.45 8.21
N GLU A 35 -1.02 -9.48 7.41
CA GLU A 35 -0.38 -9.31 6.11
C GLU A 35 -1.35 -8.59 5.16
N SER A 36 -0.94 -7.41 4.70
CA SER A 36 -1.63 -6.67 3.64
C SER A 36 -1.85 -7.58 2.43
N LYS A 37 -3.11 -7.77 2.01
CA LYS A 37 -3.48 -8.50 0.79
C LYS A 37 -3.14 -7.74 -0.51
N LYS A 38 -2.53 -6.56 -0.41
CA LYS A 38 -2.17 -5.75 -1.57
C LYS A 38 -1.03 -6.45 -2.33
N PRO A 39 -1.15 -6.63 -3.66
CA PRO A 39 -0.06 -7.19 -4.44
C PRO A 39 1.19 -6.31 -4.32
N HIS A 40 2.34 -6.94 -4.07
CA HIS A 40 3.63 -6.26 -3.89
C HIS A 40 4.00 -5.41 -5.13
N LEU A 41 3.54 -5.85 -6.31
CA LEU A 41 3.57 -5.12 -7.57
C LEU A 41 2.13 -4.73 -7.96
N PHE A 42 1.67 -3.60 -7.46
CA PHE A 42 0.47 -2.97 -8.01
C PHE A 42 0.90 -2.16 -9.25
N PRO A 43 0.31 -2.35 -10.45
CA PRO A 43 0.69 -1.59 -11.66
C PRO A 43 0.33 -0.10 -11.57
N GLY A 44 -0.47 0.32 -10.59
CA GLY A 44 -0.65 1.72 -10.21
C GLY A 44 0.36 2.23 -9.18
N LYS A 45 1.44 1.48 -8.91
CA LYS A 45 2.59 1.97 -8.14
C LYS A 45 3.26 2.99 -9.03
N LEU A 46 2.96 4.26 -8.77
CA LEU A 46 3.60 5.40 -9.40
C LEU A 46 5.11 5.15 -9.46
N ASN A 47 5.70 5.42 -10.62
CA ASN A 47 7.14 5.32 -10.81
C ASN A 47 7.83 6.02 -9.63
N SER A 48 8.79 5.37 -9.00
CA SER A 48 9.48 5.88 -7.81
C SER A 48 10.12 7.25 -8.09
N GLU A 49 10.53 7.51 -9.33
CA GLU A 49 11.01 8.81 -9.81
C GLU A 49 9.92 9.89 -9.73
N LEU A 50 8.68 9.56 -10.08
CA LEU A 50 7.55 10.50 -10.04
C LEU A 50 7.14 10.82 -8.60
N ILE A 51 7.22 9.84 -7.70
CA ILE A 51 6.97 10.07 -6.27
C ILE A 51 8.02 11.04 -5.71
N LYS A 52 9.30 10.82 -6.02
CA LYS A 52 10.39 11.72 -5.61
C LYS A 52 10.20 13.14 -6.17
N LEU A 53 9.88 13.26 -7.46
CA LEU A 53 9.63 14.56 -8.09
C LEU A 53 8.42 15.29 -7.49
N THR A 54 7.34 14.56 -7.21
CA THR A 54 6.15 15.13 -6.53
C THR A 54 6.51 15.62 -5.12
N LEU A 55 7.33 14.86 -4.38
CA LEU A 55 7.79 15.23 -3.04
C LEU A 55 8.69 16.48 -3.09
N ASP A 56 9.63 16.52 -4.03
CA ASP A 56 10.54 17.65 -4.22
C ASP A 56 9.79 18.95 -4.55
N LEU A 57 8.80 18.89 -5.44
CA LEU A 57 7.92 20.01 -5.76
C LEU A 57 7.06 20.46 -4.56
N ARG A 58 6.65 19.51 -3.71
CA ARG A 58 5.89 19.79 -2.48
C ARG A 58 6.76 20.52 -1.45
N ILE A 59 7.99 20.06 -1.25
CA ILE A 59 8.92 20.63 -0.26
C ILE A 59 9.44 21.99 -0.73
N SER A 60 9.88 22.09 -1.99
CA SER A 60 10.53 23.30 -2.51
C SER A 60 9.56 24.47 -2.72
N ARG A 61 8.30 24.20 -3.12
CA ARG A 61 7.37 25.24 -3.56
C ARG A 61 5.97 25.19 -2.92
N ASN A 62 5.71 24.24 -2.03
CA ASN A 62 4.41 24.04 -1.37
C ASN A 62 3.21 23.98 -2.34
N LEU A 63 3.43 23.44 -3.54
CA LEU A 63 2.41 23.41 -4.59
C LEU A 63 1.30 22.40 -4.26
N GLY A 64 0.06 22.77 -4.58
CA GLY A 64 -1.09 21.86 -4.57
C GLY A 64 -1.11 20.94 -5.78
N ALA A 65 -2.02 19.95 -5.80
CA ALA A 65 -2.10 18.93 -6.84
C ALA A 65 -2.14 19.48 -8.28
N ARG A 66 -2.89 20.57 -8.51
CA ARG A 66 -2.95 21.26 -9.82
C ARG A 66 -1.64 21.95 -10.19
N GLY A 67 -0.94 22.55 -9.21
CA GLY A 67 0.36 23.20 -9.45
C GLY A 67 1.45 22.18 -9.80
N ILE A 68 1.45 21.04 -9.10
CA ILE A 68 2.33 19.91 -9.41
C ILE A 68 2.00 19.36 -10.81
N GLN A 69 0.72 19.24 -11.17
CA GLN A 69 0.34 18.83 -12.52
C GLN A 69 0.86 19.79 -13.60
N ALA A 70 0.74 21.11 -13.39
CA ALA A 70 1.24 22.11 -14.34
C ALA A 70 2.76 22.03 -14.54
N GLU A 71 3.52 21.81 -13.45
CA GLU A 71 4.97 21.61 -13.52
C GLU A 71 5.36 20.29 -14.19
N LEU A 72 4.61 19.21 -13.92
CA LEU A 72 4.82 17.92 -14.56
C LEU A 72 4.48 17.96 -16.06
N VAL A 73 3.54 18.79 -16.49
CA VAL A 73 3.24 19.02 -17.91
C VAL A 73 4.32 19.86 -18.60
N ARG A 74 4.98 20.78 -17.88
CA ARG A 74 6.16 21.51 -18.39
C ARG A 74 7.38 20.60 -18.57
N LEU A 75 7.49 19.54 -17.77
CA LEU A 75 8.56 18.56 -17.89
C LEU A 75 8.16 17.48 -18.91
N PRO A 76 8.94 17.25 -19.98
CA PRO A 76 8.56 16.37 -21.10
C PRO A 76 8.47 14.88 -20.76
N LYS A 77 8.48 14.49 -19.48
CA LYS A 77 8.67 13.10 -19.07
C LYS A 77 7.43 12.31 -18.66
N CYS A 78 6.31 12.88 -18.24
CA CYS A 78 5.13 12.06 -17.85
C CYS A 78 3.84 12.88 -17.69
N PRO A 79 2.80 12.69 -18.52
CA PRO A 79 1.47 13.19 -18.20
C PRO A 79 0.83 12.28 -17.14
N LEU A 80 1.11 12.53 -15.87
CA LEU A 80 0.35 11.93 -14.78
C LEU A 80 -1.07 12.51 -14.75
N SER A 81 -2.07 11.63 -14.65
CA SER A 81 -3.44 12.09 -14.43
C SER A 81 -3.56 12.81 -13.08
N LEU A 82 -4.45 13.79 -12.99
CA LEU A 82 -4.73 14.51 -11.73
C LEU A 82 -5.09 13.52 -10.61
N ALA A 83 -5.86 12.47 -10.91
CA ALA A 83 -6.24 11.43 -9.95
C ALA A 83 -5.02 10.68 -9.39
N SER A 84 -4.01 10.41 -10.24
CA SER A 84 -2.76 9.78 -9.82
C SER A 84 -1.97 10.67 -8.86
N ILE A 85 -1.95 11.99 -9.09
CA ILE A 85 -1.28 12.99 -8.22
C ILE A 85 -2.01 13.12 -6.89
N HIS A 86 -3.35 13.15 -6.89
CA HIS A 86 -4.12 13.14 -5.65
C HIS A 86 -3.83 11.89 -4.82
N LYS A 87 -3.78 10.72 -5.47
CA LYS A 87 -3.52 9.45 -4.79
C LYS A 87 -2.11 9.36 -4.21
N SER A 88 -1.09 9.91 -4.87
CA SER A 88 0.26 10.01 -4.27
C SER A 88 0.25 10.94 -3.07
N LEU A 89 -0.40 12.10 -3.16
CA LEU A 89 -0.47 13.05 -2.05
C LEU A 89 -1.17 12.45 -0.82
N THR A 90 -2.30 11.76 -0.99
CA THR A 90 -3.01 11.12 0.13
C THR A 90 -2.22 9.98 0.78
N ASN A 91 -1.47 9.20 -0.03
CA ASN A 91 -0.62 8.14 0.52
C ASN A 91 0.60 8.71 1.27
N LEU A 92 1.10 9.89 0.88
CA LEU A 92 2.22 10.57 1.54
C LEU A 92 1.82 11.20 2.88
N THR A 93 0.56 11.64 3.03
CA THR A 93 0.05 12.23 4.28
C THR A 93 -0.39 11.19 5.31
N SER A 94 -0.45 9.91 4.95
CA SER A 94 -0.89 8.82 5.83
C SER A 94 0.26 8.07 6.50
N ILE A 95 1.49 8.63 6.45
CA ILE A 95 2.69 8.14 7.12
C ILE A 95 2.98 9.03 8.32
#